data_AF-A0A6H1W8V0-F1
#
_entry.id   AF-A0A6H1W8V0-F1
#
_cell.length_a   1.000
_cell.length_b   1.000
_cell.length_c   1.000
_cell.angle_alpha   90.00
_cell.angle_beta   90.00
_cell.angle_gamma   90.00
#
_symmetry.space_group_name_H-M   'P 1'
#
loop_
_entity.id
_entity.type
_entity.pdbx_description
1 polymer ?
#
loop_
_entity_poly.entity_id
_entity_poly.type
_entity_poly.pdbx_seq_one_letter_code
_entity_poly.pdbx_strand_id
1 'polypeptide(L)'
;MTSETLGLRERKRLETRAQLERATVLLVAEVGLENATVDAICARVPVSPRTFFNYFDSKEDAILGMRDLPIDDAFLDQHRAATAGLPVVEQVIGLLLHVMGPAIGDTELHAARMAIVKEHPELLRRQFAQMTRMGEQLVAGVSLFLTNDPAFSALPDAERDSLAELILPLCGGAIRAAVKEWVADGSVRDTAELQRRAVELAGKVITALA
;
A
#
# COMPACT_ATOMS: atom_id res chain seq x y z
N MET A 1 0.46 15.84 13.14
CA MET A 1 -0.59 16.76 12.63
C MET A 1 -0.71 16.60 11.10
N THR A 2 -1.19 15.46 10.62
CA THR A 2 -1.15 15.07 9.19
C THR A 2 -2.53 15.02 8.55
N SER A 3 -3.48 15.81 9.06
CA SER A 3 -4.89 15.74 8.66
C SER A 3 -5.33 16.90 7.78
N GLU A 4 -4.49 17.89 7.44
CA GLU A 4 -4.97 19.16 6.85
C GLU A 4 -4.82 19.32 5.33
N THR A 5 -4.18 18.40 4.61
CA THR A 5 -3.86 18.64 3.18
C THR A 5 -4.71 17.86 2.15
N LEU A 6 -5.64 17.01 2.59
CA LEU A 6 -6.61 16.38 1.69
C LEU A 6 -7.87 17.25 1.62
N GLY A 7 -8.15 17.82 0.44
CA GLY A 7 -9.40 18.52 0.20
C GLY A 7 -10.60 17.62 0.54
N LEU A 8 -11.69 18.21 1.06
CA LEU A 8 -12.87 17.47 1.54
C LEU A 8 -13.42 16.44 0.51
N ARG A 9 -13.24 16.72 -0.78
CA ARG A 9 -13.62 15.81 -1.88
C ARG A 9 -12.78 14.53 -1.89
N GLU A 10 -11.46 14.64 -1.73
CA GLU A 10 -10.56 13.49 -1.77
C GLU A 10 -10.73 12.61 -0.53
N ARG A 11 -10.98 13.22 0.64
CA ARG A 11 -11.32 12.47 1.85
C ARG A 11 -12.59 11.67 1.70
N LYS A 12 -13.67 12.30 1.21
CA LYS A 12 -14.93 11.61 0.93
C LYS A 12 -14.78 10.50 -0.09
N ARG A 13 -13.92 10.70 -1.10
CA ARG A 13 -13.58 9.68 -2.11
C ARG A 13 -12.90 8.47 -1.47
N LEU A 14 -11.86 8.69 -0.67
CA LEU A 14 -11.14 7.62 0.04
C LEU A 14 -12.03 6.89 1.04
N GLU A 15 -12.87 7.61 1.80
CA GLU A 15 -13.84 7.03 2.73
C GLU A 15 -14.86 6.14 2.00
N THR A 16 -15.44 6.64 0.90
CA THR A 16 -16.41 5.87 0.10
C THR A 16 -15.76 4.60 -0.46
N ARG A 17 -14.53 4.70 -0.97
CA ARG A 17 -13.77 3.55 -1.45
C ARG A 17 -13.57 2.50 -0.36
N ALA A 18 -13.14 2.91 0.82
CA ALA A 18 -12.91 2.03 1.96
C ALA A 18 -14.20 1.33 2.43
N GLN A 19 -15.34 2.04 2.40
CA GLN A 19 -16.65 1.46 2.70
C GLN A 19 -17.04 0.39 1.68
N LEU A 20 -16.84 0.64 0.39
CA LEU A 20 -17.14 -0.32 -0.69
C LEU A 20 -16.24 -1.56 -0.61
N GLU A 21 -14.94 -1.38 -0.36
CA GLU A 21 -13.98 -2.47 -0.13
C GLU A 21 -14.42 -3.35 1.04
N ARG A 22 -14.72 -2.72 2.19
CA ARG A 22 -15.21 -3.43 3.39
C ARG A 22 -16.50 -4.19 3.09
N ALA A 23 -17.49 -3.53 2.51
CA ALA A 23 -18.79 -4.15 2.21
C ALA A 23 -18.64 -5.33 1.24
N THR A 24 -17.74 -5.23 0.26
CA THR A 24 -17.46 -6.30 -0.69
C THR A 24 -16.86 -7.52 0.01
N VAL A 25 -15.78 -7.34 0.76
CA VAL A 25 -15.10 -8.45 1.46
C VAL A 25 -16.05 -9.13 2.43
N LEU A 26 -16.82 -8.37 3.21
CA LEU A 26 -17.78 -8.94 4.17
C LEU A 26 -18.92 -9.68 3.47
N LEU A 27 -19.50 -9.11 2.41
CA LEU A 27 -20.57 -9.79 1.67
C LEU A 27 -20.06 -11.10 1.06
N VAL A 28 -18.86 -11.10 0.47
CA VAL A 28 -18.26 -12.31 -0.11
C VAL A 28 -17.98 -13.36 0.97
N ALA A 29 -17.51 -12.95 2.14
CA ALA A 29 -17.34 -13.86 3.28
C ALA A 29 -18.67 -14.45 3.79
N GLU A 30 -19.79 -13.74 3.64
CA GLU A 30 -21.11 -14.18 4.07
C GLU A 30 -21.81 -15.11 3.07
N VAL A 31 -21.76 -14.80 1.77
CA VAL A 31 -22.57 -15.50 0.75
C VAL A 31 -21.73 -16.20 -0.34
N GLY A 32 -20.41 -16.10 -0.29
CA GLY A 32 -19.49 -16.61 -1.30
C GLY A 32 -19.29 -15.65 -2.48
N LEU A 33 -18.20 -15.84 -3.23
CA LEU A 33 -17.79 -14.96 -4.32
C LEU A 33 -18.86 -14.84 -5.41
N GLU A 34 -19.47 -15.95 -5.81
CA GLU A 34 -20.44 -15.98 -6.92
C GLU A 34 -21.73 -15.22 -6.60
N ASN A 35 -22.24 -15.36 -5.36
CA ASN A 35 -23.51 -14.77 -4.93
C ASN A 35 -23.40 -13.30 -4.54
N ALA A 36 -22.20 -12.79 -4.27
CA ALA A 36 -21.96 -11.38 -3.98
C ALA A 36 -22.07 -10.53 -5.27
N THR A 37 -23.24 -9.93 -5.49
CA THR A 37 -23.49 -9.04 -6.65
C THR A 37 -23.12 -7.59 -6.35
N VAL A 38 -22.75 -6.82 -7.38
CA VAL A 38 -22.49 -5.37 -7.23
C VAL A 38 -23.72 -4.64 -6.69
N ASP A 39 -24.92 -5.04 -7.08
CA ASP A 39 -26.16 -4.47 -6.55
C ASP A 39 -26.32 -4.73 -5.04
N ALA A 40 -26.01 -5.95 -4.58
CA ALA A 40 -26.04 -6.29 -3.16
C ALA A 40 -24.96 -5.55 -2.35
N ILE A 41 -23.80 -5.29 -2.95
CA ILE A 41 -22.75 -4.44 -2.35
C ILE A 41 -23.24 -3.00 -2.24
N CYS A 42 -23.82 -2.46 -3.30
CA CYS A 42 -24.38 -1.11 -3.36
C CYS A 42 -25.61 -0.93 -2.44
N ALA A 43 -26.30 -2.01 -2.07
CA ALA A 43 -27.33 -1.97 -1.04
C ALA A 43 -26.76 -1.75 0.37
N ARG A 44 -25.51 -2.17 0.62
CA ARG A 44 -24.81 -2.00 1.92
C ARG A 44 -24.12 -0.65 2.05
N VAL A 45 -23.70 -0.07 0.94
CA VAL A 45 -23.10 1.27 0.87
C VAL A 45 -23.96 2.08 -0.08
N PRO A 46 -24.77 3.06 0.37
CA PRO A 46 -25.87 3.66 -0.39
C PRO A 46 -25.38 4.50 -1.58
N VAL A 47 -24.90 3.81 -2.61
CA VAL A 47 -24.35 4.34 -3.86
C VAL A 47 -24.92 3.55 -5.02
N SER A 48 -24.80 4.08 -6.24
CA SER A 48 -25.25 3.36 -7.44
C SER A 48 -24.19 2.36 -7.93
N PRO A 49 -24.56 1.34 -8.74
CA PRO A 49 -23.59 0.51 -9.44
C PRO A 49 -22.61 1.32 -10.29
N ARG A 50 -23.10 2.38 -10.96
CA ARG A 50 -22.22 3.33 -11.68
C ARG A 50 -21.18 3.96 -10.74
N THR A 51 -21.58 4.30 -9.52
CA THR A 51 -20.66 4.82 -8.50
C THR A 51 -19.64 3.76 -8.10
N PHE A 52 -20.05 2.51 -7.87
CA PHE A 52 -19.13 1.40 -7.59
C PHE A 52 -18.06 1.28 -8.68
N PHE A 53 -18.47 1.27 -9.95
CA PHE A 53 -17.56 1.17 -11.09
C PHE A 53 -16.67 2.41 -11.30
N ASN A 54 -16.98 3.55 -10.68
CA ASN A 54 -16.04 4.69 -10.62
C ASN A 54 -14.87 4.45 -9.64
N TYR A 55 -14.97 3.45 -8.76
CA TYR A 55 -13.94 3.11 -7.77
C TYR A 55 -13.20 1.81 -8.12
N PHE A 56 -13.89 0.82 -8.65
CA PHE A 56 -13.35 -0.51 -8.94
C PHE A 56 -13.86 -1.03 -10.28
N ASP A 57 -12.98 -1.62 -11.08
CA ASP A 57 -13.35 -2.22 -12.37
C ASP A 57 -14.21 -3.48 -12.17
N SER A 58 -14.03 -4.18 -11.05
CA SER A 58 -14.80 -5.38 -10.69
C SER A 58 -14.91 -5.58 -9.18
N LYS A 59 -15.79 -6.51 -8.76
CA LYS A 59 -15.90 -6.92 -7.35
C LYS A 59 -14.63 -7.62 -6.86
N GLU A 60 -13.95 -8.35 -7.71
CA GLU A 60 -12.69 -9.00 -7.36
C GLU A 60 -11.59 -7.96 -7.08
N ASP A 61 -11.59 -6.85 -7.81
CA ASP A 61 -10.67 -5.75 -7.57
C ASP A 61 -10.97 -5.04 -6.23
N ALA A 62 -12.25 -4.94 -5.87
CA ALA A 62 -12.68 -4.48 -4.55
C ALA A 62 -12.32 -5.47 -3.43
N ILE A 63 -12.41 -6.78 -3.64
CA ILE A 63 -11.98 -7.81 -2.66
C ILE A 63 -10.51 -7.66 -2.35
N LEU A 64 -9.67 -7.56 -3.38
CA LEU A 64 -8.23 -7.44 -3.23
C LEU A 64 -7.83 -6.11 -2.56
N GLY A 65 -8.77 -5.16 -2.45
CA GLY A 65 -8.48 -3.78 -2.07
C GLY A 65 -7.46 -3.19 -3.02
N MET A 66 -7.59 -3.52 -4.31
CA MET A 66 -6.73 -2.99 -5.36
C MET A 66 -6.95 -1.49 -5.35
N ARG A 67 -6.01 -0.75 -4.74
CA ARG A 67 -6.06 0.71 -4.74
C ARG A 67 -5.43 1.19 -6.03
N ASP A 68 -6.23 1.86 -6.84
CA ASP A 68 -5.70 2.81 -7.81
C ASP A 68 -5.38 4.09 -7.03
N LEU A 69 -4.34 4.00 -6.20
CA LEU A 69 -3.69 5.20 -5.69
C LEU A 69 -2.91 5.73 -6.89
N PRO A 70 -3.24 6.91 -7.43
CA PRO A 70 -2.39 7.52 -8.44
C PRO A 70 -1.04 7.82 -7.77
N ILE A 71 -0.09 6.89 -7.89
CA ILE A 71 1.32 7.14 -7.64
C ILE A 71 1.82 7.84 -8.91
N ASP A 72 1.39 9.09 -9.06
CA ASP A 72 1.81 9.96 -10.15
C ASP A 72 3.05 10.76 -9.74
N ASP A 73 3.64 11.45 -10.71
CA ASP A 73 4.84 12.24 -10.49
C ASP A 73 4.64 13.30 -9.40
N ALA A 74 3.43 13.89 -9.33
CA ALA A 74 3.10 14.92 -8.35
C ALA A 74 3.07 14.34 -6.92
N PHE A 75 2.50 13.15 -6.74
CA PHE A 75 2.51 12.44 -5.46
C PHE A 75 3.94 12.10 -5.03
N LEU A 76 4.75 11.56 -5.94
CA LEU A 76 6.15 11.20 -5.66
C LEU A 76 7.00 12.43 -5.32
N ASP A 77 6.82 13.53 -6.04
CA ASP A 77 7.50 14.80 -5.77
C ASP A 77 7.08 15.40 -4.43
N GLN A 78 5.79 15.35 -4.10
CA GLN A 78 5.30 15.83 -2.81
C GLN A 78 5.91 15.02 -1.67
N HIS A 79 5.94 13.69 -1.79
CA HIS A 79 6.55 12.82 -0.80
C HIS A 79 8.04 13.13 -0.64
N ARG A 80 8.79 13.18 -1.75
CA ARG A 80 10.21 13.55 -1.78
C ARG A 80 10.48 14.87 -1.07
N ALA A 81 9.71 15.91 -1.38
CA ALA A 81 9.87 17.22 -0.79
C ALA A 81 9.59 17.21 0.73
N ALA A 82 8.57 16.45 1.16
CA ALA A 82 8.21 16.31 2.57
C ALA A 82 9.25 15.49 3.37
N THR A 83 10.00 14.60 2.71
CA THR A 83 11.02 13.74 3.33
C THR A 83 12.46 14.15 2.99
N ALA A 84 12.66 15.34 2.44
CA ALA A 84 13.98 15.83 2.05
C ALA A 84 14.93 15.89 3.26
N GLY A 85 16.15 15.36 3.10
CA GLY A 85 17.17 15.28 4.14
C GLY A 85 17.09 14.06 5.04
N LEU A 86 16.04 13.24 4.93
CA LEU A 86 16.01 11.91 5.56
C LEU A 86 16.82 10.90 4.75
N PRO A 87 17.41 9.86 5.37
CA PRO A 87 18.06 8.78 4.64
C PRO A 87 17.10 8.12 3.64
N VAL A 88 17.59 7.72 2.46
CA VAL A 88 16.76 7.09 1.41
C VAL A 88 15.87 5.97 1.95
N VAL A 89 16.40 5.09 2.81
CA VAL A 89 15.64 4.00 3.44
C VAL A 89 14.41 4.50 4.19
N GLU A 90 14.53 5.62 4.92
CA GLU A 90 13.40 6.21 5.65
C GLU A 90 12.40 6.85 4.69
N GLN A 91 12.86 7.49 3.61
CA GLN A 91 11.99 8.02 2.56
C GLN A 91 11.17 6.90 1.89
N VAL A 92 11.81 5.78 1.55
CA VAL A 92 11.17 4.63 0.91
C VAL A 92 10.19 3.92 1.86
N ILE A 93 10.55 3.71 3.13
CA ILE A 93 9.63 3.13 4.11
C ILE A 93 8.43 4.04 4.33
N GLY A 94 8.65 5.36 4.42
CA GLY A 94 7.56 6.33 4.50
C GLY A 94 6.63 6.26 3.29
N LEU A 95 7.19 6.18 2.07
CA LEU A 95 6.42 6.05 0.83
C LEU A 95 5.57 4.77 0.85
N LEU A 96 6.19 3.63 1.18
CA LEU A 96 5.51 2.34 1.26
C LEU A 96 4.40 2.35 2.31
N LEU A 97 4.61 2.94 3.48
CA LEU A 97 3.57 3.06 4.51
C LEU A 97 2.46 4.04 4.11
N HIS A 98 2.78 5.09 3.36
CA HIS A 98 1.77 5.99 2.80
C HIS A 98 0.87 5.25 1.80
N VAL A 99 1.47 4.44 0.94
CA VAL A 99 0.75 3.64 -0.07
C VAL A 99 0.03 2.46 0.57
N MET A 100 0.59 1.79 1.57
CA MET A 100 0.06 0.55 2.15
C MET A 100 -0.81 0.76 3.40
N GLY A 101 -0.62 1.84 4.15
CA GLY A 101 -1.16 2.09 5.51
C GLY A 101 -2.64 1.73 5.72
N PRO A 102 -3.58 2.13 4.85
CA PRO A 102 -4.99 1.76 4.98
C PRO A 102 -5.29 0.25 4.97
N ALA A 103 -4.42 -0.61 4.45
CA ALA A 103 -4.59 -2.07 4.43
C ALA A 103 -3.97 -2.77 5.65
N ILE A 104 -3.13 -2.05 6.42
CA ILE A 104 -2.43 -2.59 7.59
C ILE A 104 -3.28 -2.42 8.86
N GLY A 105 -4.15 -1.40 8.90
CA GLY A 105 -4.91 -1.03 10.11
C GLY A 105 -6.16 -1.88 10.41
N ASP A 106 -6.68 -2.67 9.47
CA ASP A 106 -7.89 -3.48 9.67
C ASP A 106 -7.57 -4.97 9.58
N THR A 107 -7.17 -5.54 10.71
CA THR A 107 -6.70 -6.93 10.81
C THR A 107 -7.81 -7.94 10.53
N GLU A 108 -9.06 -7.66 10.91
CA GLU A 108 -10.21 -8.53 10.65
C GLU A 108 -10.56 -8.56 9.16
N LEU A 109 -10.62 -7.40 8.53
CA LEU A 109 -10.88 -7.29 7.10
C LEU A 109 -9.76 -7.96 6.28
N HIS A 110 -8.51 -7.79 6.71
CA HIS A 110 -7.37 -8.46 6.10
C HIS A 110 -7.47 -9.99 6.22
N ALA A 111 -7.81 -10.51 7.40
CA ALA A 111 -7.99 -11.95 7.61
C ALA A 111 -9.12 -12.52 6.73
N ALA A 112 -10.27 -11.84 6.66
CA ALA A 112 -11.38 -12.22 5.78
C ALA A 112 -10.96 -12.23 4.31
N ARG A 113 -10.25 -11.20 3.85
CA ARG A 113 -9.69 -11.14 2.49
C ARG A 113 -8.76 -12.31 2.19
N MET A 114 -7.85 -12.62 3.10
CA MET A 114 -6.91 -13.73 2.91
C MET A 114 -7.60 -15.09 2.88
N ALA A 115 -8.70 -15.27 3.63
CA ALA A 115 -9.53 -16.47 3.53
C ALA A 115 -10.16 -16.60 2.13
N ILE A 116 -10.73 -15.52 1.60
CA ILE A 116 -11.32 -15.48 0.24
C ILE A 116 -10.25 -15.80 -0.82
N VAL A 117 -9.09 -15.16 -0.76
CA VAL A 117 -8.00 -15.39 -1.73
C VAL A 117 -7.48 -16.84 -1.67
N LYS A 118 -7.47 -17.46 -0.50
CA LYS A 118 -7.09 -18.87 -0.34
C LYS A 118 -8.10 -19.82 -1.00
N GLU A 119 -9.39 -19.50 -0.91
CA GLU A 119 -10.47 -20.26 -1.55
C GLU A 119 -10.54 -20.04 -3.06
N HIS A 120 -10.10 -18.86 -3.52
CA HIS A 120 -10.15 -18.41 -4.91
C HIS A 120 -8.75 -18.05 -5.45
N PRO A 121 -7.88 -19.04 -5.74
CA PRO A 121 -6.51 -18.80 -6.20
C PRO A 121 -6.40 -17.97 -7.49
N GLU A 122 -7.44 -17.91 -8.32
CA GLU A 122 -7.51 -17.07 -9.51
C GLU A 122 -7.39 -15.56 -9.18
N LEU A 123 -7.73 -15.17 -7.96
CA LEU A 123 -7.54 -13.80 -7.46
C LEU A 123 -6.05 -13.46 -7.29
N LEU A 124 -5.19 -14.45 -7.01
CA LEU A 124 -3.74 -14.24 -6.89
C LEU A 124 -3.15 -13.71 -8.19
N ARG A 125 -3.61 -14.20 -9.35
CA ARG A 125 -3.11 -13.73 -10.65
C ARG A 125 -3.37 -12.23 -10.84
N ARG A 126 -4.57 -11.76 -10.44
CA ARG A 126 -4.93 -10.34 -10.49
C ARG A 126 -4.07 -9.53 -9.51
N GLN A 127 -3.93 -10.03 -8.28
CA GLN A 127 -3.10 -9.42 -7.25
C GLN A 127 -1.64 -9.26 -7.69
N PHE A 128 -1.03 -10.32 -8.25
CA PHE A 128 0.34 -10.26 -8.75
C PHE A 128 0.51 -9.23 -9.86
N ALA A 129 -0.37 -9.24 -10.87
CA ALA A 129 -0.30 -8.28 -11.97
C ALA A 129 -0.39 -6.83 -11.48
N GLN A 130 -1.21 -6.57 -10.44
CA GLN A 130 -1.30 -5.25 -9.85
C GLN A 130 -0.07 -4.91 -9.00
N MET A 131 0.42 -5.83 -8.18
CA MET A 131 1.64 -5.62 -7.39
C MET A 131 2.85 -5.34 -8.26
N THR A 132 2.94 -5.97 -9.44
CA THR A 132 3.97 -5.66 -10.44
C THR A 132 3.84 -4.23 -10.93
N ARG A 133 2.66 -3.79 -11.41
CA ARG A 133 2.46 -2.40 -11.88
C ARG A 133 2.74 -1.37 -10.79
N MET A 134 2.27 -1.62 -9.57
CA MET A 134 2.53 -0.74 -8.43
C MET A 134 4.01 -0.73 -8.05
N GLY A 135 4.68 -1.88 -8.14
CA GLY A 135 6.13 -2.00 -7.95
C GLY A 135 6.90 -1.13 -8.96
N GLU A 136 6.56 -1.20 -10.24
CA GLU A 136 7.17 -0.37 -11.30
C GLU A 136 7.03 1.13 -11.01
N GLN A 137 5.84 1.59 -10.62
CA GLN A 137 5.61 2.99 -10.24
C GLN A 137 6.41 3.42 -9.00
N LEU A 138 6.51 2.53 -8.01
CA LEU A 138 7.29 2.80 -6.80
C LEU A 138 8.79 2.83 -7.09
N VAL A 139 9.31 1.93 -7.93
CA VAL A 139 10.73 1.92 -8.35
C VAL A 139 11.09 3.25 -9.00
N ALA A 140 10.25 3.79 -9.88
CA ALA A 140 10.48 5.11 -10.48
C ALA A 140 10.60 6.22 -9.41
N GLY A 141 9.75 6.18 -8.38
CA GLY A 141 9.85 7.07 -7.22
C GLY A 141 11.14 6.89 -6.42
N VAL A 142 11.59 5.66 -6.21
CA VAL A 142 12.86 5.37 -5.52
C VAL A 142 14.05 5.87 -6.34
N SER A 143 14.07 5.69 -7.67
CA SER A 143 15.10 6.24 -8.55
C SER A 143 15.18 7.77 -8.44
N LEU A 144 14.05 8.45 -8.29
CA LEU A 144 14.01 9.89 -8.02
C LEU A 144 14.68 10.23 -6.68
N PHE A 145 14.42 9.46 -5.62
CA PHE A 145 15.06 9.69 -4.31
C PHE A 145 16.58 9.51 -4.40
N LEU A 146 17.06 8.45 -5.05
CA LEU A 146 18.49 8.18 -5.24
C LEU A 146 19.18 9.28 -6.04
N THR A 147 18.52 9.82 -7.07
CA THR A 147 19.08 10.91 -7.88
C THR A 147 19.30 12.18 -7.07
N ASN A 148 18.49 12.41 -6.04
CA ASN A 148 18.53 13.61 -5.19
C ASN A 148 19.36 13.41 -3.90
N ASP A 149 19.87 12.21 -3.65
CA ASP A 149 20.67 11.91 -2.47
C ASP A 149 22.18 11.98 -2.78
N PRO A 150 22.98 12.78 -2.05
CA PRO A 150 24.42 12.94 -2.33
C PRO A 150 25.23 11.64 -2.33
N ALA A 151 24.79 10.61 -1.61
CA ALA A 151 25.48 9.32 -1.55
C ALA A 151 25.31 8.50 -2.85
N PHE A 152 24.25 8.76 -3.62
CA PHE A 152 23.89 7.99 -4.82
C PHE A 152 23.90 8.84 -6.09
N SER A 153 23.87 10.18 -5.99
CA SER A 153 23.76 11.10 -7.13
C SER A 153 24.97 11.04 -8.08
N ALA A 154 26.14 10.60 -7.60
CA ALA A 154 27.34 10.43 -8.42
C ALA A 154 27.40 9.10 -9.18
N LEU A 155 26.53 8.14 -8.86
CA LEU A 155 26.50 6.83 -9.52
C LEU A 155 25.93 6.94 -10.95
N PRO A 156 26.29 6.03 -11.86
CA PRO A 156 25.63 5.90 -13.16
C PRO A 156 24.13 5.58 -13.02
N ASP A 157 23.31 6.04 -13.98
CA ASP A 157 21.85 5.82 -13.97
C ASP A 157 21.48 4.33 -13.85
N ALA A 158 22.13 3.46 -14.64
CA ALA A 158 21.87 2.02 -14.60
C ALA A 158 22.16 1.37 -13.24
N GLU A 159 23.14 1.90 -12.50
CA GLU A 159 23.45 1.42 -11.16
C GLU A 159 22.41 1.91 -10.15
N ARG A 160 21.96 3.18 -10.26
CA ARG A 160 20.84 3.69 -9.44
C ARG A 160 19.55 2.92 -9.67
N ASP A 161 19.21 2.59 -10.90
CA ASP A 161 18.00 1.84 -11.22
C ASP A 161 18.05 0.44 -10.60
N SER A 162 19.20 -0.23 -10.69
CA SER A 162 19.43 -1.52 -10.01
C SER A 162 19.28 -1.40 -8.49
N LEU A 163 19.80 -0.32 -7.89
CA LEU A 163 19.65 -0.06 -6.45
C LEU A 163 18.20 0.25 -6.07
N ALA A 164 17.45 0.96 -6.90
CA ALA A 164 16.03 1.25 -6.68
C ALA A 164 15.21 -0.05 -6.64
N GLU A 165 15.47 -0.97 -7.58
CA GLU A 165 14.86 -2.30 -7.62
C GLU A 165 15.18 -3.15 -6.38
N LEU A 166 16.35 -2.96 -5.75
CA LEU A 166 16.76 -3.70 -4.56
C LEU A 166 16.26 -3.08 -3.24
N ILE A 167 16.29 -1.75 -3.12
CA ILE A 167 15.90 -1.05 -1.89
C ILE A 167 14.40 -1.21 -1.63
N LEU A 168 13.57 -1.19 -2.67
CA LEU A 168 12.12 -1.31 -2.55
C LEU A 168 11.68 -2.61 -1.83
N PRO A 169 12.05 -3.83 -2.30
CA PRO A 169 11.68 -5.07 -1.63
C PRO A 169 12.37 -5.23 -0.27
N LEU A 170 13.58 -4.70 -0.06
CA LEU A 170 14.23 -4.67 1.26
C LEU A 170 13.36 -3.91 2.28
N CYS A 171 12.93 -2.71 1.92
CA CYS A 171 12.08 -1.87 2.77
C CYS A 171 10.70 -2.52 2.99
N GLY A 172 10.10 -3.10 1.95
CA GLY A 172 8.84 -3.85 2.07
C GLY A 172 8.97 -5.06 3.00
N GLY A 173 10.09 -5.77 2.93
CA GLY A 173 10.42 -6.89 3.82
C GLY A 173 10.55 -6.46 5.28
N ALA A 174 11.18 -5.32 5.54
CA ALA A 174 11.33 -4.74 6.88
C ALA A 174 9.97 -4.34 7.47
N ILE A 175 9.09 -3.71 6.68
CA ILE A 175 7.70 -3.41 7.10
C ILE A 175 6.96 -4.68 7.44
N ARG A 176 7.02 -5.70 6.58
CA ARG A 176 6.34 -6.99 6.82
C ARG A 176 6.81 -7.66 8.10
N ALA A 177 8.11 -7.63 8.39
CA ALA A 177 8.66 -8.18 9.63
C ALA A 177 8.16 -7.39 10.85
N ALA A 178 8.17 -6.06 10.80
CA ALA A 178 7.68 -5.20 11.87
C ALA A 178 6.17 -5.41 12.13
N VAL A 179 5.34 -5.54 11.08
CA VAL A 179 3.90 -5.88 11.22
C VAL A 179 3.71 -7.25 11.87
N LYS A 180 4.53 -8.25 11.51
CA LYS A 180 4.43 -9.59 12.10
C LYS A 180 4.75 -9.60 13.60
N GLU A 181 5.79 -8.87 14.02
CA GLU A 181 6.10 -8.66 15.44
C GLU A 181 4.93 -7.96 16.15
N TRP A 182 4.39 -6.92 15.53
CA TRP A 182 3.28 -6.14 16.07
C TRP A 182 2.02 -6.98 16.32
N VAL A 183 1.63 -7.83 15.35
CA VAL A 183 0.48 -8.75 15.48
C VAL A 183 0.71 -9.80 16.56
N ALA A 184 1.92 -10.34 16.68
CA ALA A 184 2.25 -11.36 17.69
C ALA A 184 2.20 -10.79 19.12
N ASP A 185 2.60 -9.53 19.30
CA ASP A 185 2.63 -8.86 20.61
C ASP A 185 1.26 -8.32 21.06
N GLY A 186 0.25 -8.32 20.19
CA GLY A 186 -1.12 -7.87 20.52
C GLY A 186 -1.24 -6.40 20.95
N SER A 187 -0.19 -5.61 20.75
CA SER A 187 -0.15 -4.20 21.14
C SER A 187 -0.86 -3.34 20.08
N VAL A 188 -1.44 -2.19 20.45
CA VAL A 188 -1.87 -1.17 19.47
C VAL A 188 -0.73 -0.16 19.37
N ARG A 189 0.06 -0.23 18.29
CA ARG A 189 1.19 0.67 18.09
C ARG A 189 0.87 1.64 16.96
N ASP A 190 1.25 2.89 17.15
CA ASP A 190 1.10 3.95 16.15
C ASP A 190 1.89 3.61 14.88
N THR A 191 1.37 3.98 13.71
CA THR A 191 2.09 4.00 12.43
C THR A 191 3.51 4.55 12.51
N ALA A 192 3.74 5.57 13.36
CA ALA A 192 5.08 6.12 13.59
C ALA A 192 6.03 5.10 14.26
N GLU A 193 5.53 4.23 15.14
CA GLU A 193 6.35 3.17 15.74
C GLU A 193 6.63 2.05 14.74
N LEU A 194 5.64 1.67 13.93
CA LEU A 194 5.84 0.73 12.84
C LEU A 194 6.92 1.22 11.87
N GLN A 195 6.88 2.50 11.50
CA GLN A 195 7.90 3.13 10.65
C GLN A 195 9.28 3.06 11.30
N ARG A 196 9.41 3.50 12.56
CA ARG A 196 10.69 3.45 13.30
C ARG A 196 11.26 2.03 13.33
N ARG A 197 10.42 1.03 13.61
CA ARG A 197 10.84 -0.36 13.68
C ARG A 197 11.29 -0.90 12.32
N ALA A 198 10.56 -0.58 11.24
CA ALA A 198 10.96 -0.97 9.89
C ALA A 198 12.30 -0.34 9.48
N VAL A 199 12.53 0.94 9.80
CA VAL A 199 13.81 1.63 9.53
C VAL A 199 14.95 0.96 10.29
N GLU A 200 14.74 0.62 11.57
CA GLU A 200 15.74 -0.08 12.39
C GLU A 200 16.12 -1.45 11.79
N LEU A 201 15.11 -2.23 11.35
CA LEU A 201 15.33 -3.55 10.75
C LEU A 201 16.09 -3.45 9.42
N ALA A 202 15.71 -2.52 8.55
CA ALA A 202 16.40 -2.29 7.28
C ALA A 202 17.84 -1.82 7.50
N GLY A 203 18.07 -0.88 8.43
CA GLY A 203 19.40 -0.39 8.78
C GLY A 203 20.31 -1.49 9.30
N LYS A 204 19.80 -2.38 10.17
CA LYS A 204 20.56 -3.54 10.68
C LYS A 204 21.05 -4.46 9.56
N VAL A 205 20.20 -4.74 8.56
CA VAL A 205 20.58 -5.58 7.41
C VAL A 205 21.67 -4.89 6.58
N ILE A 206 21.51 -3.59 6.31
CA ILE A 206 22.47 -2.82 5.52
C ILE A 206 23.84 -2.75 6.21
N THR A 207 23.88 -2.43 7.49
CA THR A 207 25.14 -2.32 8.24
C THR A 207 25.82 -3.66 8.47
N ALA A 208 25.07 -4.76 8.64
CA ALA A 208 25.66 -6.08 8.86
C ALA A 208 26.32 -6.69 7.60
N LEU A 209 26.01 -6.16 6.41
CA LEU A 209 26.52 -6.64 5.13
C LEU A 209 27.61 -5.73 4.52
N ALA A 210 27.92 -4.60 5.17
CA ALA A 210 28.97 -3.65 4.78
C ALA A 210 30.29 -3.95 5.49
#